data_AF-A0A1Z9FBK2-F1
#
_entry.id   AF-A0A1Z9FBK2-F1
#
_cell.length_a   1.000
_cell.length_b   1.000
_cell.length_c   1.000
_cell.angle_alpha   90.00
_cell.angle_beta   90.00
_cell.angle_gamma   90.00
#
_symmetry.space_group_name_H-M   'P 1'
#
loop_
_entity.id
_entity.type
_entity.pdbx_description
1 polymer ?
#
loop_
_entity_poly.entity_id
_entity_poly.type
_entity_poly.pdbx_seq_one_letter_code
_entity_poly.pdbx_strand_id
1 'polypeptide(L)'
;MWVLITIILKLSSAGHYTPYYDELMTHETLTSCSDNMNNIYTDLMKLKANYPVNLDLKTDQDNTKYIKFSYKPDYTKPIEYSYYHCKKLK
;
A
#
# COMPACT_ATOMS: atom_id res chain seq x y z
N MET A 1 -13.97 5.04 14.27
CA MET A 1 -13.94 4.34 12.98
C MET A 1 -12.61 4.60 12.30
N TRP A 2 -12.01 3.57 11.74
CA TRP A 2 -10.74 3.59 11.02
C TRP A 2 -10.98 3.13 9.59
N VAL A 3 -10.14 3.57 8.67
CA VAL A 3 -10.17 3.13 7.28
C VAL A 3 -8.77 2.72 6.87
N LEU A 4 -8.66 1.54 6.26
CA LEU A 4 -7.48 1.12 5.54
C LEU A 4 -7.60 1.67 4.12
N ILE A 5 -6.71 2.59 3.79
CA ILE A 5 -6.63 3.26 2.50
C ILE A 5 -5.49 2.63 1.71
N THR A 6 -5.81 2.21 0.49
CA THR A 6 -4.81 1.76 -0.49
C THR A 6 -4.66 2.82 -1.57
N ILE A 7 -3.46 3.37 -1.72
CA ILE A 7 -3.14 4.37 -2.74
C ILE A 7 -2.12 3.77 -3.70
N ILE A 8 -2.47 3.68 -4.97
CA ILE A 8 -1.60 3.18 -6.04
C ILE A 8 -1.16 4.36 -6.90
N LEU A 9 0.14 4.63 -6.97
CA LEU A 9 0.71 5.62 -7.87
C LEU A 9 1.06 4.96 -9.20
N LYS A 10 0.33 5.33 -10.25
CA LYS A 10 0.58 4.89 -11.62
C LYS A 10 1.22 6.01 -12.42
N LEU A 11 2.24 5.68 -13.20
CA LEU A 11 2.84 6.63 -14.13
C LEU A 11 1.88 6.83 -15.31
N SER A 12 1.41 8.06 -15.49
CA SER A 12 0.59 8.45 -16.63
C SER A 12 1.43 8.55 -17.91
N SER A 13 0.77 8.55 -19.07
CA SER A 13 1.42 8.79 -20.37
C SER A 13 2.15 10.14 -20.45
N ALA A 14 1.74 11.11 -19.63
CA ALA A 14 2.40 12.42 -19.51
C ALA A 14 3.64 12.41 -18.60
N GLY A 15 4.06 11.25 -18.06
CA GLY A 15 5.23 11.15 -17.20
C GLY A 15 5.01 11.60 -15.75
N HIS A 16 3.77 11.91 -15.37
CA HIS A 16 3.40 12.26 -13.99
C HIS A 16 2.78 11.05 -13.27
N TYR A 17 3.03 10.91 -11.97
CA TYR A 17 2.34 9.91 -11.15
C TYR A 17 0.94 10.39 -10.81
N THR A 18 -0.07 9.58 -11.10
CA THR A 18 -1.46 9.84 -10.73
C THR A 18 -1.86 8.86 -9.62
N PRO A 19 -2.43 9.36 -8.50
CA PRO A 19 -2.95 8.49 -7.46
C PRO A 19 -4.25 7.84 -7.90
N TYR A 20 -4.32 6.53 -7.73
CA TYR A 20 -5.52 5.73 -7.82
C TYR A 20 -5.83 5.21 -6.43
N TYR A 21 -7.00 5.56 -5.90
CA TYR A 21 -7.49 4.98 -4.65
C TYR A 21 -8.20 3.68 -5.00
N ASP A 22 -7.70 2.59 -4.43
CA ASP A 22 -8.37 1.30 -4.55
C ASP A 22 -9.50 1.22 -3.50
N GLU A 23 -9.94 0.01 -3.16
CA GLU A 23 -11.00 -0.19 -2.17
C GLU A 23 -10.61 0.35 -0.78
N LEU A 24 -11.56 1.08 -0.17
CA LEU A 24 -11.47 1.57 1.21
C LEU A 24 -12.11 0.55 2.15
N MET A 25 -11.32 -0.05 3.03
CA MET A 25 -11.83 -1.00 4.02
C MET A 25 -12.05 -0.31 5.36
N THR A 26 -13.29 -0.30 5.85
CA THR A 26 -13.64 0.29 7.14
C THR A 26 -13.46 -0.70 8.29
N HIS A 27 -12.92 -0.23 9.40
CA HIS A 27 -12.67 -1.00 10.62
C HIS A 27 -13.16 -0.22 11.85
N GLU A 28 -13.64 -0.92 12.87
CA GLU A 28 -14.09 -0.26 14.11
C GLU A 28 -12.91 0.28 14.93
N THR A 29 -11.82 -0.50 15.01
CA THR A 29 -10.65 -0.23 15.84
C THR A 29 -9.36 -0.12 15.02
N LEU A 30 -8.35 0.56 15.57
CA LEU A 30 -7.01 0.63 14.98
C LEU A 30 -6.38 -0.77 14.89
N THR A 31 -6.59 -1.60 15.91
CA THR A 31 -6.08 -2.97 15.97
C THR A 31 -6.60 -3.78 14.80
N SER A 32 -7.92 -3.80 14.57
CA SER A 32 -8.52 -4.52 13.43
C SER A 32 -7.99 -4.04 12.08
N CYS A 33 -7.82 -2.72 11.90
CA CYS A 33 -7.22 -2.17 10.70
C CYS A 33 -5.76 -2.62 10.53
N SER A 34 -4.98 -2.60 11.61
CA SER A 34 -3.57 -2.99 11.62
C SER A 34 -3.37 -4.48 11.36
N ASP A 35 -4.25 -5.32 11.91
CA ASP A 35 -4.22 -6.77 11.67
C ASP A 35 -4.49 -7.07 10.19
N ASN A 36 -5.45 -6.39 9.58
CA ASN A 36 -5.72 -6.52 8.15
C ASN A 36 -4.52 -6.03 7.30
N MET A 37 -3.92 -4.90 7.68
CA MET A 37 -2.70 -4.41 7.05
C MET A 37 -1.54 -5.44 7.18
N ASN A 38 -1.39 -6.11 8.32
CA ASN A 38 -0.39 -7.17 8.51
C ASN A 38 -0.66 -8.42 7.64
N ASN A 39 -1.92 -8.76 7.42
CA ASN A 39 -2.30 -9.84 6.50
C ASN A 39 -1.88 -9.49 5.06
N ILE A 40 -2.19 -8.26 4.62
CA ILE A 40 -1.74 -7.75 3.31
C ILE A 40 -0.22 -7.77 3.19
N TYR A 41 0.50 -7.35 4.23
CA TYR A 41 1.96 -7.41 4.25
C TYR A 41 2.46 -8.84 4.03
N THR A 42 1.89 -9.80 4.76
CA THR A 42 2.24 -11.22 4.65
C THR A 42 1.97 -11.77 3.24
N ASP A 43 0.85 -11.40 2.64
CA ASP A 43 0.50 -11.83 1.29
C ASP A 43 1.40 -11.20 0.22
N LEU A 44 1.71 -9.91 0.32
CA LEU A 44 2.67 -9.24 -0.55
C LEU A 44 4.09 -9.79 -0.39
N MET A 45 4.47 -10.23 0.81
CA MET A 45 5.78 -10.84 1.06
C MET A 45 5.94 -12.15 0.28
N LYS A 46 4.87 -12.92 0.06
CA LYS A 46 4.92 -14.14 -0.77
C LYS A 46 5.31 -13.84 -2.22
N LEU A 47 4.98 -12.64 -2.73
CA LEU A 47 5.34 -12.22 -4.09
C LEU A 47 6.85 -12.03 -4.27
N LYS A 48 7.61 -11.72 -3.20
CA LYS A 48 9.07 -11.54 -3.27
C LYS A 48 9.81 -12.77 -3.80
N ALA A 49 9.24 -13.97 -3.63
CA ALA A 49 9.85 -15.20 -4.11
C ALA A 49 9.89 -15.28 -5.64
N ASN A 50 8.90 -14.70 -6.33
CA ASN A 50 8.66 -14.93 -7.76
C ASN A 50 8.68 -13.64 -8.59
N TYR A 51 8.57 -12.46 -7.98
CA TYR A 51 8.43 -11.19 -8.67
C TYR A 51 9.42 -10.14 -8.15
N PRO A 52 9.87 -9.21 -9.01
CA PRO A 52 10.72 -8.09 -8.62
C PRO A 52 9.90 -7.04 -7.87
N VAL A 53 9.58 -7.34 -6.61
CA VAL A 53 8.85 -6.45 -5.71
C VAL A 53 9.73 -5.98 -4.57
N ASN A 54 9.53 -4.73 -4.13
CA ASN A 54 10.04 -4.26 -2.85
C ASN A 54 8.88 -4.02 -1.90
N LEU A 55 9.06 -4.43 -0.65
CA LEU A 55 8.07 -4.29 0.41
C LEU A 55 8.80 -3.77 1.64
N ASP A 56 8.45 -2.55 2.04
CA ASP A 56 9.00 -1.85 3.20
C ASP A 56 7.88 -1.52 4.18
N LEU A 57 8.13 -1.74 5.47
CA LEU A 57 7.30 -1.22 6.55
C LEU A 57 7.90 0.11 7.00
N LYS A 58 7.14 1.19 6.89
CA LYS A 58 7.58 2.55 7.22
C LYS A 58 6.67 3.16 8.27
N THR A 59 7.12 4.28 8.83
CA THR A 59 6.35 5.05 9.81
C THR A 59 6.12 6.45 9.23
N ASP A 60 4.88 6.95 9.34
CA ASP A 60 4.52 8.29 8.91
C ASP A 60 4.89 9.35 9.96
N GLN A 61 4.57 10.62 9.68
CA GLN A 61 4.82 11.74 10.58
C GLN A 61 4.03 11.65 11.90
N ASP A 62 2.91 10.93 11.89
CA ASP A 62 2.04 10.71 13.06
C ASP A 62 2.47 9.46 13.87
N ASN A 63 3.67 8.93 13.61
CA ASN A 63 4.21 7.69 14.19
C ASN A 63 3.34 6.45 13.90
N THR A 64 2.53 6.49 12.83
CA THR A 64 1.67 5.40 12.38
C THR A 64 2.39 4.57 11.32
N LYS A 65 2.37 3.25 11.48
CA LYS A 65 2.96 2.33 10.50
C LYS A 65 2.15 2.30 9.22
N TYR A 66 2.84 2.22 8.09
CA TYR A 66 2.26 2.02 6.77
C TYR A 66 3.15 1.11 5.92
N ILE A 67 2.55 0.49 4.91
CA ILE A 67 3.28 -0.36 3.97
C ILE A 67 3.60 0.46 2.72
N LYS A 68 4.85 0.43 2.28
CA LYS A 68 5.25 0.85 0.94
C LYS A 68 5.58 -0.40 0.14
N PHE A 69 4.79 -0.66 -0.88
CA PHE A 69 4.98 -1.72 -1.84
C PHE A 69 5.38 -1.12 -3.19
N SER A 70 6.32 -1.75 -3.89
CA SER A 70 6.63 -1.43 -5.28
C SER A 70 6.64 -2.71 -6.09
N TYR A 71 6.00 -2.66 -7.25
CA TYR A 71 5.91 -3.77 -8.18
C TYR A 71 6.34 -3.31 -9.56
N LYS A 72 7.20 -4.11 -10.19
CA LYS A 72 7.54 -3.94 -11.60
C LYS A 72 6.93 -5.12 -12.37
N PRO A 73 5.83 -4.91 -13.11
CA PRO A 73 5.16 -6.00 -13.80
C PRO A 73 6.00 -6.64 -14.92
N ASP A 74 6.84 -5.83 -15.57
CA ASP A 74 7.81 -6.24 -16.59
C ASP A 74 8.94 -5.18 -16.66
N TYR A 75 10.12 -5.54 -17.17
CA TYR A 75 11.27 -4.67 -17.39
C TYR A 75 10.94 -3.42 -18.22
N THR A 76 9.98 -3.51 -19.14
CA THR A 76 9.54 -2.42 -20.03
C THR A 76 8.54 -1.46 -19.37
N LYS A 77 7.90 -1.86 -18.27
CA LYS A 77 6.85 -1.08 -17.61
C LYS A 77 7.41 -0.24 -16.47
N PRO A 78 6.80 0.94 -16.20
CA PRO A 78 7.16 1.73 -15.03
C PRO A 78 6.87 0.98 -13.74
N ILE A 79 7.59 1.35 -12.68
CA ILE A 79 7.35 0.81 -11.34
C ILE A 79 6.03 1.41 -10.83
N GLU A 80 5.15 0.54 -10.35
CA GLU A 80 3.95 0.95 -9.62
C GLU A 80 4.25 0.95 -8.13
N TYR A 81 3.80 1.99 -7.43
CA TYR A 81 3.95 2.08 -5.97
C TYR A 81 2.58 1.99 -5.33
N SER A 82 2.42 1.08 -4.37
CA SER A 82 1.20 0.98 -3.55
C SER A 82 1.52 1.32 -2.11
N TYR A 83 0.63 2.08 -1.48
CA TYR A 83 0.74 2.53 -0.10
C TYR A 83 -0.50 2.07 0.65
N TYR A 84 -0.31 1.38 1.77
CA TYR A 84 -1.40 0.90 2.61
C TYR A 84 -1.34 1.62 3.96
N HIS A 85 -2.42 2.30 4.32
CA HIS A 85 -2.44 3.16 5.51
C HIS A 85 -3.74 3.01 6.29
N CYS A 86 -3.62 2.77 7.59
CA CYS A 86 -4.75 2.94 8.51
C CYS A 86 -4.87 4.42 8.91
N LYS A 87 -6.01 5.04 8.64
CA LYS A 87 -6.32 6.41 9.07
C LYS A 87 -7.62 6.45 9.86
N LYS A 88 -7.66 7.31 10.89
CA LYS A 88 -8.86 7.52 11.70
C LYS A 88 -9.82 8.41 10.92
N LEU A 89 -11.06 7.96 10.76
CA LEU A 89 -12.14 8.82 10.25
C LEU A 89 -12.52 9.79 11.37
N LYS A 90 -12.42 11.09 11.07
CA LYS A 90 -12.89 12.17 11.93
C LYS A 90 -14.37 12.42 11.70
#